data_AF-A0A519T2N1-F1
#
_entry.id   AF-A0A519T2N1-F1
#
_cell.length_a   1.000
_cell.length_b   1.000
_cell.length_c   1.000
_cell.angle_alpha   90.00
_cell.angle_beta   90.00
_cell.angle_gamma   90.00
#
_symmetry.space_group_name_H-M   'P 1'
#
loop_
_entity.id
_entity.type
_entity.pdbx_description
1 polymer ?
#
loop_
_entity_poly.entity_id
_entity_poly.type
_entity_poly.pdbx_seq_one_letter_code
_entity_poly.pdbx_strand_id
1 'polypeptide(L)'
;QPVLDRDYNEVLRGAGRRLMLRISPGSAHGLYDACLGIAALRHEGGEGQGTMLLARRQHAAIVPVLTLEAPVPLRDHRSIRKLLELTEGRTGLVSDASHVFGLGYMVEEDDDKYEPLATVQFTNHYGWELRHGGHTLMRVVSNTPRLPQSKVQADNFARVAHQVFPDLSSDEISFLWELALEASNQSHGTMLCISTGAKPEAERLRRQCFRVVPRVMTRPVLRQASSIDGAVLVEPDGTCYAIGVILDGQATEKGDSSRGARYNSAVRYTSSSPYPCLAVVVSEDGWIDLLPSTLHT
;
A
#
# COMPACT_ATOMS: atom_id res chain seq x y z
N GLN A 1 21.95 28.75 9.75
CA GLN A 1 21.79 27.28 9.73
C GLN A 1 20.66 26.94 8.78
N PRO A 2 20.85 26.11 7.75
CA PRO A 2 19.75 25.77 6.86
C PRO A 2 18.80 24.80 7.58
N VAL A 3 17.51 25.12 7.56
CA VAL A 3 16.39 24.40 8.20
C VAL A 3 15.90 23.22 7.34
N LEU A 4 16.74 22.70 6.43
CA LEU A 4 16.35 21.76 5.36
C LEU A 4 17.05 20.40 5.47
N ASP A 5 17.19 19.87 6.68
CA ASP A 5 17.71 18.51 6.89
C ASP A 5 16.71 17.67 7.73
N ARG A 6 15.42 17.82 7.42
CA ARG A 6 14.40 16.93 7.99
C ARG A 6 14.35 15.67 7.15
N ASP A 7 14.47 14.52 7.81
CA ASP A 7 14.28 13.21 7.20
C ASP A 7 12.97 13.19 6.39
N TYR A 8 13.02 12.64 5.18
CA TYR A 8 11.87 12.61 4.27
C TYR A 8 10.63 11.99 4.94
N ASN A 9 10.81 10.93 5.74
CA ASN A 9 9.70 10.30 6.45
C ASN A 9 9.18 11.17 7.59
N GLU A 10 10.03 12.00 8.22
CA GLU A 10 9.58 12.98 9.22
C GLU A 10 8.65 14.03 8.61
N VAL A 11 8.97 14.51 7.40
CA VAL A 11 8.10 15.45 6.67
C VAL A 11 6.74 14.80 6.38
N LEU A 12 6.73 13.56 5.91
CA LEU A 12 5.50 12.80 5.65
C LEU A 12 4.68 12.58 6.93
N ARG A 13 5.31 12.13 8.03
CA ARG A 13 4.65 11.99 9.34
C ARG A 13 4.08 13.31 9.83
N GLY A 14 4.80 14.41 9.64
CA GLY A 14 4.30 15.75 9.95
C GLY A 14 3.05 16.12 9.14
N ALA A 15 2.99 15.75 7.85
CA ALA A 15 1.80 15.93 7.03
C ALA A 15 0.63 15.05 7.50
N GLY A 16 0.89 13.77 7.80
CA GLY A 16 -0.12 12.84 8.32
C GLY A 16 -0.73 13.30 9.65
N ARG A 17 0.09 13.82 10.58
CA ARG A 17 -0.39 14.41 11.83
C ARG A 17 -1.32 15.61 11.59
N ARG A 18 -0.96 16.51 10.66
CA ARG A 18 -1.80 17.67 10.32
C ARG A 18 -3.13 17.26 9.69
N LEU A 19 -3.14 16.27 8.81
CA LEU A 19 -4.36 15.74 8.22
C LEU A 19 -5.27 15.16 9.31
N MET A 20 -4.73 14.31 10.18
CA MET A 20 -5.50 13.71 11.28
C MET A 20 -6.04 14.78 12.25
N LEU A 21 -5.25 15.81 12.56
CA LEU A 21 -5.72 16.92 13.40
C LEU A 21 -6.95 17.63 12.82
N ARG A 22 -6.98 17.83 11.49
CA ARG A 22 -8.09 18.50 10.80
C ARG A 22 -9.35 17.65 10.74
N ILE A 23 -9.20 16.32 10.72
CA ILE A 23 -10.33 15.39 10.60
C ILE A 23 -10.87 14.94 11.98
N SER A 24 -10.06 15.03 13.03
CA SER A 24 -10.48 14.72 14.39
C SER A 24 -11.66 15.60 14.84
N PRO A 25 -12.72 15.02 15.44
CA PRO A 25 -13.75 15.79 16.12
C PRO A 25 -13.12 16.76 17.13
N GLY A 26 -13.51 18.04 17.08
CA GLY A 26 -12.97 19.07 17.97
C GLY A 26 -11.47 19.37 17.80
N SER A 27 -10.82 18.92 16.71
CA SER A 27 -9.38 19.07 16.47
C SER A 27 -8.51 18.51 17.60
N ALA A 28 -8.90 17.34 18.14
CA ALA A 28 -8.11 16.66 19.15
C ALA A 28 -6.71 16.28 18.62
N HIS A 29 -5.68 16.64 19.39
CA HIS A 29 -4.29 16.28 19.11
C HIS A 29 -3.99 14.82 19.46
N GLY A 30 -3.00 14.25 18.78
CA GLY A 30 -2.44 12.94 19.14
C GLY A 30 -3.12 11.73 18.49
N LEU A 31 -4.21 11.92 17.73
CA LEU A 31 -4.90 10.81 17.05
C LEU A 31 -3.95 9.98 16.17
N TYR A 32 -3.11 10.63 15.36
CA TYR A 32 -2.13 9.95 14.51
C TYR A 32 -1.18 9.06 15.32
N ASP A 33 -0.59 9.61 16.38
CA ASP A 33 0.38 8.90 17.22
C ASP A 33 -0.29 7.80 18.04
N ALA A 34 -1.55 8.00 18.45
CA ALA A 34 -2.34 6.95 19.10
C ALA A 34 -2.65 5.80 18.13
N CYS A 35 -3.01 6.09 16.88
CA CYS A 35 -3.23 5.05 15.85
C CYS A 35 -1.94 4.26 15.58
N LEU A 36 -0.77 4.93 15.52
CA LEU A 36 0.52 4.23 15.46
C LEU A 36 0.73 3.30 16.65
N GLY A 37 0.50 3.80 17.87
CA GLY A 37 0.66 3.02 19.10
C GLY A 37 -0.28 1.82 19.18
N ILE A 38 -1.53 1.96 18.73
CA ILE A 38 -2.51 0.88 18.68
C ILE A 38 -2.11 -0.16 17.62
N ALA A 39 -1.76 0.25 16.40
CA ALA A 39 -1.39 -0.64 15.30
C ALA A 39 -0.09 -1.43 15.58
N ALA A 40 0.79 -0.91 16.44
CA ALA A 40 2.00 -1.58 16.88
C ALA A 40 1.75 -2.72 17.89
N LEU A 41 0.54 -2.85 18.45
CA LEU A 41 0.22 -3.89 19.44
C LEU A 41 -0.39 -5.13 18.77
N ARG A 42 0.06 -6.30 19.23
CA ARG A 42 -0.59 -7.59 18.95
C ARG A 42 -1.51 -7.96 20.12
N HIS A 43 -2.60 -8.66 19.82
CA HIS A 43 -3.46 -9.28 20.82
C HIS A 43 -3.65 -10.77 20.48
N GLU A 44 -3.43 -11.66 21.44
CA GLU A 44 -3.57 -13.12 21.29
C GLU A 44 -2.87 -13.76 20.07
N GLY A 45 -1.81 -13.13 19.57
CA GLY A 45 -1.04 -13.61 18.40
C GLY A 45 -1.64 -13.25 17.04
N GLY A 46 -2.86 -12.69 17.00
CA GLY A 46 -3.51 -12.20 15.78
C GLY A 46 -3.05 -10.80 15.36
N GLU A 47 -3.21 -10.50 14.06
CA GLU A 47 -3.00 -9.16 13.53
C GLU A 47 -4.09 -8.19 14.02
N GLY A 48 -3.73 -6.90 14.13
CA GLY A 48 -4.67 -5.86 14.57
C GLY A 48 -5.59 -5.40 13.47
N GLN A 49 -6.72 -6.08 13.33
CA GLN A 49 -7.83 -5.65 12.49
C GLN A 49 -8.92 -4.99 13.33
N GLY A 50 -9.61 -4.01 12.73
CA GLY A 50 -10.78 -3.39 13.34
C GLY A 50 -11.02 -1.97 12.85
N THR A 51 -12.21 -1.45 13.16
CA THR A 51 -12.62 -0.12 12.69
C THR A 51 -12.87 0.83 13.87
N MET A 52 -12.43 2.07 13.73
CA MET A 52 -12.75 3.17 14.62
C MET A 52 -13.48 4.27 13.85
N LEU A 53 -14.67 4.62 14.31
CA LEU A 53 -15.51 5.71 13.82
C LEU A 53 -15.16 6.99 14.59
N LEU A 54 -14.78 8.05 13.87
CA LEU A 54 -14.42 9.33 14.47
C LEU A 54 -15.66 10.24 14.55
N ALA A 55 -16.20 10.41 15.74
CA ALA A 55 -17.35 11.27 16.00
C ALA A 55 -17.42 11.72 17.46
N ARG A 56 -18.11 12.83 17.71
CA ARG A 56 -18.49 13.22 19.07
C ARG A 56 -19.37 12.14 19.73
N ARG A 57 -19.35 12.09 21.06
CA ARG A 57 -20.25 11.23 21.84
C ARG A 57 -21.70 11.49 21.44
N GLN A 58 -22.48 10.42 21.25
CA GLN A 58 -23.90 10.47 20.85
C GLN A 58 -24.16 11.17 19.50
N HIS A 59 -23.26 11.01 18.53
CA HIS A 59 -23.49 11.49 17.16
C HIS A 59 -24.80 10.91 16.57
N ALA A 60 -25.62 11.74 15.92
CA ALA A 60 -26.93 11.32 15.38
C ALA A 60 -26.81 10.24 14.29
N ALA A 61 -25.74 10.29 13.50
CA ALA A 61 -25.42 9.30 12.47
C ALA A 61 -24.93 7.95 13.03
N ILE A 62 -24.75 7.79 14.36
CA ILE A 62 -24.22 6.56 14.95
C ILE A 62 -25.31 5.85 15.75
N VAL A 63 -25.53 4.59 15.42
CA VAL A 63 -26.35 3.66 16.22
C VAL A 63 -25.44 2.94 17.22
N PRO A 64 -25.64 3.14 18.54
CA PRO A 64 -24.83 2.47 19.55
C PRO A 64 -25.17 0.98 19.63
N VAL A 65 -24.16 0.13 19.76
CA VAL A 65 -24.28 -1.31 20.02
C VAL A 65 -23.95 -1.60 21.49
N LEU A 66 -22.86 -1.04 21.99
CA LEU A 66 -22.43 -1.14 23.39
C LEU A 66 -21.86 0.20 23.81
N THR A 67 -22.30 0.72 24.96
CA THR A 67 -21.76 1.96 25.54
C THR A 67 -21.01 1.64 26.82
N LEU A 68 -19.77 2.13 26.92
CA LEU A 68 -18.97 2.01 28.14
C LEU A 68 -19.48 3.02 29.17
N GLU A 69 -19.57 2.57 30.42
CA GLU A 69 -19.88 3.46 31.55
C GLU A 69 -18.79 4.52 31.73
N ALA A 70 -17.53 4.10 31.70
CA ALA A 70 -16.35 4.95 31.74
C ALA A 70 -15.65 4.95 30.36
N PRO A 71 -15.56 6.11 29.67
CA PRO A 71 -14.80 6.21 28.42
C PRO A 71 -13.32 5.87 28.61
N VAL A 72 -12.74 5.16 27.66
CA VAL A 72 -11.32 4.76 27.72
C VAL A 72 -10.47 5.82 26.99
N PRO A 73 -9.45 6.42 27.63
CA PRO A 73 -8.57 7.36 26.96
C PRO A 73 -7.85 6.71 25.78
N LEU A 74 -7.79 7.39 24.64
CA LEU A 74 -7.19 6.84 23.42
C LEU A 74 -5.70 6.50 23.59
N ARG A 75 -5.01 7.22 24.48
CA ARG A 75 -3.62 6.94 24.89
C ARG A 75 -3.42 5.58 25.59
N ASP A 76 -4.48 4.96 26.10
CA ASP A 76 -4.42 3.59 26.63
C ASP A 76 -4.52 2.59 25.47
N HIS A 77 -3.46 2.53 24.67
CA HIS A 77 -3.42 1.71 23.46
C HIS A 77 -3.74 0.24 23.74
N ARG A 78 -3.39 -0.29 24.93
CA ARG A 78 -3.62 -1.69 25.29
C ARG A 78 -5.11 -1.96 25.48
N SER A 79 -5.82 -1.08 26.18
CA SER A 79 -7.28 -1.21 26.35
C SER A 79 -8.01 -1.00 25.04
N ILE A 80 -7.60 -0.01 24.23
CA ILE A 80 -8.19 0.22 22.91
C ILE A 80 -7.97 -0.98 21.99
N ARG A 81 -6.77 -1.56 21.99
CA ARG A 81 -6.47 -2.75 21.19
C ARG A 81 -7.36 -3.94 21.55
N LYS A 82 -7.65 -4.16 22.84
CA LYS A 82 -8.60 -5.18 23.29
C LYS A 82 -10.02 -4.90 22.82
N LEU A 83 -10.46 -3.64 22.90
CA LEU A 83 -11.79 -3.25 22.44
C LEU A 83 -11.96 -3.40 20.93
N LEU A 84 -10.90 -3.22 20.13
CA LEU A 84 -10.93 -3.42 18.69
C LEU A 84 -11.28 -4.87 18.30
N GLU A 85 -10.97 -5.87 19.14
CA GLU A 85 -11.35 -7.27 18.93
C GLU A 85 -12.87 -7.48 18.91
N LEU A 86 -13.63 -6.54 19.48
CA LEU A 86 -15.09 -6.59 19.50
C LEU A 86 -15.70 -6.05 18.19
N THR A 87 -14.89 -5.49 17.29
CA THR A 87 -15.37 -4.90 16.04
C THR A 87 -15.46 -5.95 14.95
N GLU A 88 -16.61 -6.03 14.28
CA GLU A 88 -16.88 -6.96 13.18
C GLU A 88 -17.84 -6.33 12.16
N GLY A 89 -17.63 -6.64 10.88
CA GLY A 89 -18.47 -6.16 9.79
C GLY A 89 -18.56 -4.63 9.76
N ARG A 90 -19.78 -4.10 9.96
CA ARG A 90 -20.04 -2.65 9.98
C ARG A 90 -19.84 -1.98 11.35
N THR A 91 -19.56 -2.75 12.40
CA THR A 91 -19.38 -2.21 13.74
C THR A 91 -17.96 -1.71 13.96
N GLY A 92 -17.81 -0.63 14.70
CA GLY A 92 -16.53 -0.03 15.03
C GLY A 92 -16.55 0.64 16.39
N LEU A 93 -15.36 0.94 16.91
CA LEU A 93 -15.20 1.75 18.11
C LEU A 93 -15.61 3.19 17.83
N VAL A 94 -16.44 3.79 18.69
CA VAL A 94 -16.84 5.18 18.57
C VAL A 94 -15.90 6.05 19.40
N SER A 95 -15.24 7.01 18.76
CA SER A 95 -14.18 7.83 19.36
C SER A 95 -14.27 9.29 18.95
N ASP A 96 -14.07 10.21 19.90
CA ASP A 96 -13.90 11.64 19.59
C ASP A 96 -12.42 12.01 19.32
N ALA A 97 -11.59 11.01 19.02
CA ALA A 97 -10.14 11.12 18.89
C ALA A 97 -9.38 11.42 20.20
N SER A 98 -10.07 11.52 21.35
CA SER A 98 -9.46 11.61 22.69
C SER A 98 -9.86 10.41 23.57
N HIS A 99 -11.10 9.95 23.48
CA HIS A 99 -11.64 8.82 24.23
C HIS A 99 -12.48 7.92 23.33
N VAL A 100 -12.48 6.62 23.64
CA VAL A 100 -13.42 5.66 23.08
C VAL A 100 -14.60 5.48 24.01
N PHE A 101 -15.81 5.57 23.47
CA PHE A 101 -17.06 5.52 24.23
C PHE A 101 -17.74 4.15 24.19
N GLY A 102 -17.37 3.28 23.26
CA GLY A 102 -17.99 1.97 23.07
C GLY A 102 -18.00 1.54 21.59
N LEU A 103 -18.95 0.68 21.24
CA LEU A 103 -19.17 0.18 19.89
C LEU A 103 -20.43 0.77 19.27
N GLY A 104 -20.38 1.02 17.98
CA GLY A 104 -21.52 1.47 17.18
C GLY A 104 -21.29 1.23 15.70
N TYR A 105 -22.29 1.56 14.90
CA TYR A 105 -22.18 1.59 13.44
C TYR A 105 -22.88 2.83 12.90
N MET A 106 -22.52 3.25 11.69
CA MET A 106 -23.16 4.40 11.04
C MET A 106 -24.52 3.99 10.48
N VAL A 107 -25.48 4.91 10.51
CA VAL A 107 -26.74 4.76 9.75
C VAL A 107 -26.47 4.63 8.25
N GLU A 108 -27.43 4.08 7.52
CA GLU A 108 -27.34 3.93 6.06
C GLU A 108 -27.42 5.31 5.35
N GLU A 109 -26.93 5.39 4.11
CA GLU A 109 -26.82 6.66 3.37
C GLU A 109 -28.18 7.31 3.04
N ASP A 110 -29.26 6.54 3.08
CA ASP A 110 -30.64 6.99 2.84
C ASP A 110 -31.36 7.47 4.12
N ASP A 111 -30.73 7.40 5.29
CA ASP A 111 -31.27 7.94 6.55
C ASP A 111 -31.06 9.45 6.64
N ASP A 112 -32.08 10.21 7.08
CA ASP A 112 -32.02 11.66 7.26
C ASP A 112 -30.92 12.14 8.22
N LYS A 113 -30.43 11.25 9.10
CA LYS A 113 -29.35 11.54 10.07
C LYS A 113 -27.97 11.22 9.52
N TYR A 114 -27.87 10.68 8.31
CA TYR A 114 -26.60 10.30 7.72
C TYR A 114 -25.68 11.50 7.56
N GLU A 115 -24.44 11.30 7.98
CA GLU A 115 -23.33 12.22 7.75
C GLU A 115 -22.08 11.38 7.50
N PRO A 116 -21.29 11.67 6.44
CA PRO A 116 -20.08 10.93 6.18
C PRO A 116 -19.07 11.20 7.31
N LEU A 117 -18.81 10.19 8.14
CA LEU A 117 -17.82 10.28 9.21
C LEU A 117 -16.46 9.78 8.72
N ALA A 118 -15.40 10.33 9.32
CA ALA A 118 -14.07 9.79 9.13
C ALA A 118 -13.92 8.48 9.90
N THR A 119 -13.22 7.51 9.30
CA THR A 119 -12.97 6.20 9.91
C THR A 119 -11.50 5.86 9.84
N VAL A 120 -10.97 5.27 10.91
CA VAL A 120 -9.66 4.63 10.92
C VAL A 120 -9.86 3.12 10.86
N GLN A 121 -9.38 2.49 9.79
CA GLN A 121 -9.42 1.04 9.60
C GLN A 121 -8.03 0.48 9.87
N PHE A 122 -7.90 -0.32 10.93
CA PHE A 122 -6.68 -1.07 11.24
C PHE A 122 -6.65 -2.34 10.38
N THR A 123 -5.54 -2.58 9.70
CA THR A 123 -5.45 -3.58 8.63
C THR A 123 -4.52 -4.74 8.98
N ASN A 124 -3.24 -4.45 9.22
CA ASN A 124 -2.24 -5.42 9.61
C ASN A 124 -1.34 -4.84 10.72
N HIS A 125 -0.32 -5.59 11.13
CA HIS A 125 0.63 -5.08 12.12
C HIS A 125 1.35 -3.82 11.58
N TYR A 126 1.29 -2.72 12.33
CA TYR A 126 1.75 -1.38 11.90
C TYR A 126 1.00 -0.75 10.72
N GLY A 127 -0.15 -1.31 10.31
CA GLY A 127 -0.96 -0.81 9.19
C GLY A 127 -2.30 -0.25 9.60
N TRP A 128 -2.66 0.92 9.06
CA TRP A 128 -4.01 1.45 9.14
C TRP A 128 -4.31 2.46 8.03
N GLU A 129 -5.60 2.69 7.78
CA GLU A 129 -6.10 3.59 6.76
C GLU A 129 -7.04 4.63 7.36
N LEU A 130 -6.91 5.88 6.92
CA LEU A 130 -7.89 6.93 7.14
C LEU A 130 -8.82 6.98 5.93
N ARG A 131 -10.13 6.92 6.17
CA ARG A 131 -11.17 7.01 5.14
C ARG A 131 -12.23 8.04 5.51
N HIS A 132 -12.93 8.58 4.51
CA HIS A 132 -14.06 9.50 4.68
C HIS A 132 -14.96 9.43 3.44
N GLY A 133 -16.27 9.24 3.63
CA GLY A 133 -17.24 9.16 2.53
C GLY A 133 -16.87 8.11 1.47
N GLY A 134 -16.51 6.90 1.90
CA GLY A 134 -16.09 5.80 1.01
C GLY A 134 -14.65 5.89 0.48
N HIS A 135 -14.06 7.08 0.43
CA HIS A 135 -12.71 7.30 -0.09
C HIS A 135 -11.64 7.09 0.99
N THR A 136 -10.60 6.32 0.67
CA THR A 136 -9.37 6.35 1.46
C THR A 136 -8.68 7.69 1.21
N LEU A 137 -8.19 8.33 2.27
CA LEU A 137 -7.46 9.62 2.23
C LEU A 137 -5.97 9.45 2.51
N MET A 138 -5.61 8.47 3.35
CA MET A 138 -4.24 8.18 3.75
C MET A 138 -4.14 6.72 4.18
N ARG A 139 -3.06 6.05 3.78
CA ARG A 139 -2.67 4.75 4.32
C ARG A 139 -1.35 4.92 5.06
N VAL A 140 -1.24 4.32 6.24
CA VAL A 140 -0.02 4.30 7.04
C VAL A 140 0.45 2.86 7.14
N VAL A 141 1.71 2.63 6.78
CA VAL A 141 2.37 1.33 6.84
C VAL A 141 3.73 1.53 7.47
N SER A 142 4.08 0.72 8.48
CA SER A 142 5.38 0.78 9.14
C SER A 142 5.78 2.21 9.56
N ASN A 143 4.83 2.94 10.15
CA ASN A 143 4.95 4.33 10.62
C ASN A 143 5.11 5.42 9.55
N THR A 144 4.91 5.11 8.26
CA THR A 144 5.06 6.10 7.17
C THR A 144 3.72 6.32 6.48
N PRO A 145 3.16 7.54 6.51
CA PRO A 145 1.91 7.86 5.84
C PRO A 145 2.13 8.07 4.35
N ARG A 146 1.16 7.63 3.56
CA ARG A 146 1.19 7.68 2.10
C ARG A 146 -0.22 7.96 1.55
N LEU A 147 -0.28 8.55 0.36
CA LEU A 147 -1.53 8.73 -0.36
C LEU A 147 -2.05 7.37 -0.88
N PRO A 148 -3.35 7.10 -0.84
CA PRO A 148 -3.93 5.86 -1.38
C PRO A 148 -3.62 5.68 -2.86
N GLN A 149 -3.45 4.43 -3.28
CA GLN A 149 -3.18 4.11 -4.68
C GLN A 149 -4.35 4.60 -5.54
N SER A 150 -4.07 5.51 -6.47
CA SER A 150 -5.06 6.31 -7.19
C SER A 150 -4.74 6.33 -8.69
N LYS A 151 -5.62 6.96 -9.49
CA LYS A 151 -5.43 7.26 -10.92
C LYS A 151 -4.03 7.84 -11.25
N VAL A 152 -3.41 8.51 -10.27
CA VAL A 152 -2.03 9.01 -10.33
C VAL A 152 -1.01 7.89 -10.58
N GLN A 153 -1.21 6.67 -10.09
CA GLN A 153 -0.30 5.55 -10.40
C GLN A 153 -0.44 5.06 -11.84
N ALA A 154 -1.65 5.04 -12.40
CA ALA A 154 -1.86 4.68 -13.80
C ALA A 154 -1.20 5.72 -14.74
N ASP A 155 -1.40 7.02 -14.45
CA ASP A 155 -0.77 8.10 -15.22
C ASP A 155 0.75 8.08 -15.07
N ASN A 156 1.26 7.85 -13.86
CA ASN A 156 2.70 7.72 -13.62
C ASN A 156 3.29 6.47 -14.29
N PHE A 157 2.56 5.35 -14.26
CA PHE A 157 2.95 4.13 -14.97
C PHE A 157 3.02 4.38 -16.46
N ALA A 158 1.98 4.97 -17.05
CA ALA A 158 1.95 5.28 -18.47
C ALA A 158 3.10 6.21 -18.87
N ARG A 159 3.38 7.24 -18.06
CA ARG A 159 4.52 8.14 -18.26
C ARG A 159 5.85 7.39 -18.25
N VAL A 160 6.10 6.55 -17.24
CA VAL A 160 7.37 5.79 -17.14
C VAL A 160 7.47 4.75 -18.26
N ALA A 161 6.39 4.03 -18.55
CA ALA A 161 6.33 3.04 -19.62
C ALA A 161 6.62 3.67 -20.98
N HIS A 162 6.05 4.83 -21.30
CA HIS A 162 6.37 5.57 -22.53
C HIS A 162 7.83 6.05 -22.57
N GLN A 163 8.43 6.40 -21.44
CA GLN A 163 9.84 6.80 -21.41
C GLN A 163 10.79 5.61 -21.64
N VAL A 164 10.48 4.44 -21.08
CA VAL A 164 11.28 3.22 -21.24
C VAL A 164 11.03 2.57 -22.61
N PHE A 165 9.79 2.60 -23.09
CA PHE A 165 9.32 1.98 -24.33
C PHE A 165 8.56 3.00 -25.20
N PRO A 166 9.26 3.86 -25.95
CA PRO A 166 8.64 4.95 -26.72
C PRO A 166 7.67 4.49 -27.81
N ASP A 167 7.85 3.27 -28.32
CA ASP A 167 7.09 2.72 -29.45
C ASP A 167 5.76 2.07 -29.02
N LEU A 168 5.48 1.95 -27.72
CA LEU A 168 4.23 1.36 -27.25
C LEU A 168 3.04 2.30 -27.47
N SER A 169 1.95 1.72 -27.97
CA SER A 169 0.64 2.36 -28.04
C SER A 169 0.00 2.50 -26.65
N SER A 170 -1.02 3.37 -26.55
CA SER A 170 -1.77 3.56 -25.31
C SER A 170 -2.50 2.28 -24.86
N ASP A 171 -2.96 1.45 -25.80
CA ASP A 171 -3.64 0.19 -25.49
C ASP A 171 -2.66 -0.86 -24.91
N GLU A 172 -1.44 -0.95 -25.44
CA GLU A 172 -0.40 -1.83 -24.90
C GLU A 172 0.04 -1.40 -23.51
N ILE A 173 0.18 -0.10 -23.26
CA ILE A 173 0.48 0.43 -21.93
C ILE A 173 -0.66 0.16 -20.93
N SER A 174 -1.90 0.32 -21.38
CA SER A 174 -3.07 -0.01 -20.56
C SER A 174 -3.06 -1.50 -20.20
N PHE A 175 -2.75 -2.38 -21.15
CA PHE A 175 -2.61 -3.80 -20.90
C PHE A 175 -1.49 -4.13 -19.89
N LEU A 176 -0.30 -3.53 -20.04
CA LEU A 176 0.80 -3.71 -19.07
C LEU A 176 0.44 -3.17 -17.68
N TRP A 177 -0.31 -2.07 -17.60
CA TRP A 177 -0.83 -1.54 -16.35
C TRP A 177 -1.80 -2.51 -15.68
N GLU A 178 -2.69 -3.16 -16.44
CA GLU A 178 -3.58 -4.19 -15.89
C GLU A 178 -2.82 -5.38 -15.31
N LEU A 179 -1.72 -5.79 -15.94
CA LEU A 179 -0.83 -6.82 -15.39
C LEU A 179 -0.16 -6.34 -14.10
N ALA A 180 0.38 -5.11 -14.08
CA ALA A 180 0.97 -4.51 -12.88
C ALA A 180 -0.04 -4.42 -11.72
N LEU A 181 -1.29 -4.06 -12.02
CA LEU A 181 -2.37 -3.99 -11.05
C LEU A 181 -2.75 -5.37 -10.52
N GLU A 182 -2.83 -6.40 -11.37
CA GLU A 182 -3.08 -7.77 -10.90
C GLU A 182 -1.94 -8.28 -10.02
N ALA A 183 -0.69 -7.94 -10.34
CA ALA A 183 0.46 -8.25 -9.49
C ALA A 183 0.36 -7.55 -8.12
N SER A 184 -0.24 -6.35 -8.05
CA SER A 184 -0.45 -5.62 -6.80
C SER A 184 -1.49 -6.24 -5.85
N ASN A 185 -2.38 -7.06 -6.39
CA ASN A 185 -3.40 -7.78 -5.62
C ASN A 185 -2.87 -9.07 -4.96
N GLN A 186 -1.61 -9.44 -5.20
CA GLN A 186 -1.02 -10.60 -4.56
C GLN A 186 -0.82 -10.36 -3.06
N SER A 187 -1.13 -11.37 -2.25
CA SER A 187 -0.93 -11.33 -0.79
C SER A 187 0.55 -11.31 -0.37
N HIS A 188 1.46 -11.51 -1.32
CA HIS A 188 2.90 -11.61 -1.10
C HIS A 188 3.60 -10.65 -2.06
N GLY A 189 4.72 -10.06 -1.64
CA GLY A 189 5.46 -9.12 -2.48
C GLY A 189 5.83 -9.75 -3.82
N THR A 190 5.42 -9.13 -4.91
CA THR A 190 5.55 -9.64 -6.29
C THR A 190 6.46 -8.74 -7.11
N MET A 191 7.15 -9.28 -8.11
CA MET A 191 7.90 -8.47 -9.07
C MET A 191 7.52 -8.84 -10.50
N LEU A 192 7.10 -7.85 -11.29
CA LEU A 192 6.92 -7.97 -12.73
C LEU A 192 8.03 -7.17 -13.42
N CYS A 193 8.86 -7.85 -14.19
CA CYS A 193 9.94 -7.23 -14.96
C CYS A 193 9.57 -7.25 -16.45
N ILE A 194 9.37 -6.06 -17.01
CA ILE A 194 9.07 -5.86 -18.42
C ILE A 194 10.39 -5.45 -19.08
N SER A 195 10.87 -6.20 -20.08
CA SER A 195 12.15 -5.95 -20.74
C SER A 195 12.07 -6.28 -22.22
N THR A 196 12.61 -5.42 -23.09
CA THR A 196 12.74 -5.73 -24.53
C THR A 196 13.71 -6.89 -24.81
N GLY A 197 14.50 -7.28 -23.79
CA GLY A 197 15.40 -8.44 -23.84
C GLY A 197 14.93 -9.61 -22.98
N ALA A 198 13.64 -9.72 -22.64
CA ALA A 198 13.17 -10.78 -21.76
C ALA A 198 13.48 -12.20 -22.27
N LYS A 199 13.43 -12.45 -23.59
CA LYS A 199 13.83 -13.75 -24.17
C LYS A 199 15.31 -14.10 -23.96
N PRO A 200 16.29 -13.27 -24.40
CA PRO A 200 17.71 -13.56 -24.16
C PRO A 200 18.06 -13.57 -22.66
N GLU A 201 17.42 -12.74 -21.84
CA GLU A 201 17.63 -12.73 -20.39
C GLU A 201 17.14 -14.02 -19.71
N ALA A 202 16.02 -14.57 -20.15
CA ALA A 202 15.55 -15.88 -19.67
C ALA A 202 16.54 -17.03 -19.98
N GLU A 203 17.30 -16.93 -21.08
CA GLU A 203 18.38 -17.89 -21.38
C GLU A 203 19.63 -17.62 -20.56
N ARG A 204 20.06 -16.35 -20.42
CA ARG A 204 21.23 -15.97 -19.63
C ARG A 204 21.06 -16.38 -18.15
N LEU A 205 19.87 -16.15 -17.59
CA LEU A 205 19.48 -16.46 -16.21
C LEU A 205 18.86 -17.86 -16.06
N ARG A 206 19.06 -18.79 -17.00
CA ARG A 206 18.39 -20.12 -17.00
C ARG A 206 18.60 -20.98 -15.76
N ARG A 207 19.64 -20.71 -14.95
CA ARG A 207 19.91 -21.40 -13.67
C ARG A 207 19.31 -20.67 -12.46
N GLN A 208 18.69 -19.51 -12.70
CA GLN A 208 18.14 -18.58 -11.71
C GLN A 208 16.65 -18.31 -11.98
N CYS A 209 15.98 -19.13 -12.79
CA CYS A 209 14.57 -19.01 -13.10
C CYS A 209 13.98 -20.33 -13.60
N PHE A 210 12.65 -20.38 -13.71
CA PHE A 210 11.95 -21.36 -14.53
C PHE A 210 11.58 -20.73 -15.87
N ARG A 211 12.22 -21.21 -16.94
CA ARG A 211 11.84 -20.83 -18.30
C ARG A 211 10.48 -21.42 -18.64
N VAL A 212 9.62 -20.63 -19.26
CA VAL A 212 8.31 -21.07 -19.73
C VAL A 212 8.30 -21.13 -21.26
N VAL A 213 7.40 -21.94 -21.81
CA VAL A 213 7.06 -21.82 -23.23
C VAL A 213 6.44 -20.43 -23.42
N PRO A 214 6.92 -19.62 -24.39
CA PRO A 214 6.47 -18.25 -24.57
C PRO A 214 4.95 -18.17 -24.69
N ARG A 215 4.34 -17.29 -23.89
CA ARG A 215 2.89 -17.05 -23.90
C ARG A 215 2.57 -15.62 -23.47
N VAL A 216 1.55 -15.04 -24.07
CA VAL A 216 1.00 -13.76 -23.59
C VAL A 216 0.38 -13.96 -22.20
N MET A 217 0.73 -13.08 -21.26
CA MET A 217 0.18 -13.11 -19.92
C MET A 217 -1.27 -12.62 -19.90
N THR A 218 -2.09 -13.30 -19.11
CA THR A 218 -3.42 -12.84 -18.72
C THR A 218 -3.46 -12.74 -17.21
N ARG A 219 -4.40 -11.97 -16.64
CA ARG A 219 -4.50 -11.79 -15.18
C ARG A 219 -4.52 -13.12 -14.39
N PRO A 220 -5.33 -14.14 -14.77
CA PRO A 220 -5.33 -15.41 -14.04
C PRO A 220 -3.99 -16.14 -14.08
N VAL A 221 -3.27 -16.03 -15.20
CA VAL A 221 -1.96 -16.68 -15.40
C VAL A 221 -0.90 -15.95 -14.61
N LEU A 222 -0.91 -14.61 -14.64
CA LEU A 222 0.02 -13.80 -13.88
C LEU A 222 -0.10 -14.10 -12.39
N ARG A 223 -1.33 -14.15 -11.86
CA ARG A 223 -1.60 -14.54 -10.47
C ARG A 223 -1.00 -15.88 -10.08
N GLN A 224 -1.06 -16.87 -10.97
CA GLN A 224 -0.44 -18.18 -10.74
C GLN A 224 1.09 -18.13 -10.85
N ALA A 225 1.62 -17.39 -11.82
CA ALA A 225 3.05 -17.24 -12.04
C ALA A 225 3.76 -16.45 -10.93
N SER A 226 3.06 -15.48 -10.32
CA SER A 226 3.56 -14.63 -9.24
C SER A 226 3.45 -15.27 -7.86
N SER A 227 2.91 -16.48 -7.74
CA SER A 227 2.76 -17.16 -6.44
C SER A 227 4.07 -17.73 -5.89
N ILE A 228 5.15 -17.67 -6.67
CA ILE A 228 6.49 -18.12 -6.28
C ILE A 228 7.41 -16.91 -6.11
N ASP A 229 8.47 -17.08 -5.31
CA ASP A 229 9.47 -16.04 -5.13
C ASP A 229 10.25 -15.75 -6.42
N GLY A 230 10.56 -14.47 -6.63
CA GLY A 230 11.29 -13.97 -7.79
C GLY A 230 10.44 -13.06 -8.66
N ALA A 231 10.92 -12.78 -9.86
CA ALA A 231 10.23 -11.95 -10.84
C ALA A 231 9.54 -12.78 -11.94
N VAL A 232 8.46 -12.25 -12.48
CA VAL A 232 7.89 -12.66 -13.76
C VAL A 232 8.52 -11.79 -14.85
N LEU A 233 9.15 -12.41 -15.85
CA LEU A 233 9.89 -11.73 -16.90
C LEU A 233 9.10 -11.77 -18.22
N VAL A 234 8.65 -10.59 -18.67
CA VAL A 234 7.82 -10.41 -19.86
C VAL A 234 8.45 -9.42 -20.84
N GLU A 235 8.16 -9.58 -22.13
CA GLU A 235 8.38 -8.55 -23.15
C GLU A 235 7.27 -7.47 -23.08
N PRO A 236 7.49 -6.29 -23.70
CA PRO A 236 6.49 -5.22 -23.71
C PRO A 236 5.14 -5.59 -24.36
N ASP A 237 5.11 -6.62 -25.21
CA ASP A 237 3.89 -7.19 -25.80
C ASP A 237 3.10 -8.10 -24.82
N GLY A 238 3.62 -8.31 -23.60
CA GLY A 238 3.05 -9.20 -22.60
C GLY A 238 3.52 -10.65 -22.66
N THR A 239 4.40 -11.01 -23.60
CA THR A 239 4.89 -12.38 -23.75
C THR A 239 5.85 -12.72 -22.61
N CYS A 240 5.47 -13.69 -21.77
CA CYS A 240 6.29 -14.21 -20.68
C CYS A 240 7.29 -15.25 -21.17
N TYR A 241 8.53 -15.14 -20.73
CA TYR A 241 9.62 -16.08 -21.04
C TYR A 241 10.16 -16.82 -19.81
N ALA A 242 10.02 -16.25 -18.61
CA ALA A 242 10.44 -16.91 -17.38
C ALA A 242 9.65 -16.42 -16.15
N ILE A 243 9.56 -17.30 -15.15
CA ILE A 243 8.95 -17.04 -13.84
C ILE A 243 9.95 -17.40 -12.72
N GLY A 244 9.75 -16.83 -11.54
CA GLY A 244 10.66 -17.04 -10.41
C GLY A 244 12.08 -16.57 -10.70
N VAL A 245 12.22 -15.51 -11.49
CA VAL A 245 13.52 -15.00 -11.93
C VAL A 245 14.21 -14.29 -10.78
N ILE A 246 15.40 -14.73 -10.42
CA ILE A 246 16.29 -14.01 -9.52
C ILE A 246 17.09 -13.02 -10.37
N LEU A 247 16.64 -11.76 -10.37
CA LEU A 247 17.33 -10.69 -11.10
C LEU A 247 18.71 -10.42 -10.47
N ASP A 248 19.74 -10.41 -11.30
CA ASP A 248 21.08 -10.01 -10.92
C ASP A 248 21.33 -8.52 -11.20
N GLY A 249 22.56 -8.06 -10.97
CA GLY A 249 22.95 -6.69 -11.27
C GLY A 249 24.07 -6.20 -10.34
N GLN A 250 24.75 -5.13 -10.75
CA GLN A 250 25.84 -4.55 -9.97
C GLN A 250 25.31 -3.68 -8.84
N ALA A 251 26.06 -3.59 -7.73
CA ALA A 251 25.74 -2.65 -6.66
C ALA A 251 25.78 -1.21 -7.19
N THR A 252 24.82 -0.38 -6.76
CA THR A 252 24.70 1.02 -7.19
C THR A 252 24.44 1.92 -6.00
N GLU A 253 24.73 3.22 -6.14
CA GLU A 253 24.43 4.25 -5.13
C GLU A 253 22.91 4.45 -4.93
N LYS A 254 22.08 3.94 -5.85
CA LYS A 254 20.61 3.98 -5.76
C LYS A 254 20.03 2.89 -4.84
N GLY A 255 20.86 1.98 -4.34
CA GLY A 255 20.44 0.98 -3.36
C GLY A 255 20.05 1.61 -2.03
N ASP A 256 19.06 1.03 -1.35
CA ASP A 256 18.54 1.54 -0.09
C ASP A 256 18.39 0.40 0.92
N SER A 257 19.19 0.44 1.99
CA SER A 257 19.20 -0.60 3.04
C SER A 257 17.93 -0.62 3.88
N SER A 258 17.12 0.44 3.86
CA SER A 258 15.80 0.46 4.51
C SER A 258 14.74 -0.29 3.72
N ARG A 259 15.04 -0.69 2.47
CA ARG A 259 14.13 -1.36 1.54
C ARG A 259 14.48 -2.84 1.39
N GLY A 260 13.47 -3.64 1.03
CA GLY A 260 13.61 -5.09 0.92
C GLY A 260 14.50 -5.57 -0.23
N ALA A 261 14.86 -6.85 -0.19
CA ALA A 261 15.73 -7.49 -1.19
C ALA A 261 15.17 -7.43 -2.62
N ARG A 262 13.84 -7.55 -2.81
CA ARG A 262 13.19 -7.41 -4.13
C ARG A 262 13.43 -6.03 -4.73
N TYR A 263 13.12 -4.97 -3.99
CA TYR A 263 13.34 -3.60 -4.42
C TYR A 263 14.80 -3.37 -4.82
N ASN A 264 15.75 -3.74 -3.96
CA ASN A 264 17.17 -3.55 -4.25
C ASN A 264 17.66 -4.38 -5.44
N SER A 265 17.14 -5.59 -5.64
CA SER A 265 17.48 -6.41 -6.82
C SER A 265 16.96 -5.79 -8.11
N ALA A 266 15.74 -5.26 -8.10
CA ALA A 266 15.17 -4.54 -9.25
C ALA A 266 15.95 -3.25 -9.57
N VAL A 267 16.39 -2.48 -8.56
CA VAL A 267 17.24 -1.29 -8.76
C VAL A 267 18.55 -1.65 -9.45
N ARG A 268 19.24 -2.70 -8.96
CA ARG A 268 20.49 -3.16 -9.57
C ARG A 268 20.27 -3.61 -11.01
N TYR A 269 19.28 -4.48 -11.23
CA TYR A 269 18.97 -5.01 -12.55
C TYR A 269 18.66 -3.92 -13.56
N THR A 270 17.70 -3.04 -13.23
CA THR A 270 17.28 -1.95 -14.13
C THR A 270 18.39 -0.94 -14.41
N SER A 271 19.39 -0.80 -13.53
CA SER A 271 20.54 0.09 -13.72
C SER A 271 21.66 -0.54 -14.56
N SER A 272 21.80 -1.87 -14.55
CA SER A 272 22.86 -2.58 -15.28
C SER A 272 22.38 -3.35 -16.51
N SER A 273 21.07 -3.43 -16.75
CA SER A 273 20.50 -4.14 -17.89
C SER A 273 20.95 -3.50 -19.21
N PRO A 274 21.43 -4.29 -20.19
CA PRO A 274 21.70 -3.78 -21.53
C PRO A 274 20.42 -3.53 -22.34
N TYR A 275 19.26 -3.91 -21.81
CA TYR A 275 17.96 -3.74 -22.45
C TYR A 275 17.11 -2.70 -21.70
N PRO A 276 16.35 -1.86 -22.43
CA PRO A 276 15.25 -1.10 -21.85
C PRO A 276 14.35 -2.00 -21.01
N CYS A 277 14.20 -1.66 -19.73
CA CYS A 277 13.43 -2.45 -18.79
C CYS A 277 12.74 -1.58 -17.74
N LEU A 278 11.56 -2.05 -17.35
CA LEU A 278 10.72 -1.50 -16.30
C LEU A 278 10.43 -2.62 -15.31
N ALA A 279 10.90 -2.47 -14.08
CA ALA A 279 10.53 -3.35 -12.98
C ALA A 279 9.40 -2.71 -12.17
N VAL A 280 8.31 -3.45 -12.04
CA VAL A 280 7.17 -3.17 -11.18
C VAL A 280 7.35 -4.00 -9.93
N VAL A 281 7.73 -3.37 -8.82
CA VAL A 281 7.95 -4.04 -7.54
C VAL A 281 6.75 -3.79 -6.65
N VAL A 282 6.09 -4.87 -6.26
CA VAL A 282 4.95 -4.86 -5.36
C VAL A 282 5.41 -5.23 -3.95
N SER A 283 5.20 -4.35 -2.98
CA SER A 283 5.41 -4.67 -1.57
C SER A 283 4.30 -5.57 -1.02
N GLU A 284 4.55 -6.26 0.08
CA GLU A 284 3.52 -7.04 0.80
C GLU A 284 2.31 -6.17 1.21
N ASP A 285 2.52 -4.87 1.43
CA ASP A 285 1.44 -3.92 1.76
C ASP A 285 0.70 -3.36 0.53
N GLY A 286 0.86 -3.99 -0.65
CA GLY A 286 0.18 -3.67 -1.91
C GLY A 286 0.77 -2.50 -2.71
N TRP A 287 1.83 -1.84 -2.23
CA TRP A 287 2.43 -0.70 -2.94
C TRP A 287 3.17 -1.12 -4.19
N ILE A 288 3.01 -0.33 -5.26
CA ILE A 288 3.74 -0.48 -6.51
C ILE A 288 4.87 0.56 -6.58
N ASP A 289 6.10 0.10 -6.69
CA ASP A 289 7.26 0.89 -7.07
C ASP A 289 7.63 0.62 -8.53
N LEU A 290 7.88 1.68 -9.29
CA LEU A 290 8.30 1.61 -10.68
C LEU A 290 9.78 1.96 -10.79
N LEU A 291 10.56 1.07 -11.38
CA LEU A 291 12.00 1.21 -11.54
C LEU A 291 12.39 1.05 -13.02
N PRO A 292 13.16 1.98 -13.60
CA PRO A 292 13.77 3.15 -12.95
C PRO A 292 12.73 4.25 -12.61
N SER A 293 12.89 4.88 -11.45
CA SER A 293 11.97 5.92 -10.95
C SER A 293 12.11 7.27 -11.67
N THR A 294 13.29 7.52 -12.24
CA THR A 294 13.62 8.67 -13.09
C THR A 294 14.62 8.24 -14.16
N LEU A 295 14.24 8.40 -15.43
CA LEU A 295 15.20 8.36 -16.53
C LEU A 295 15.78 9.77 -16.66
N HIS A 296 17.07 9.92 -16.38
CA HIS A 296 17.78 11.15 -16.76
C HIS A 296 17.93 11.11 -18.28
N THR A 297 17.13 11.90 -18.98
CA THR A 297 17.46 12.37 -20.34
C THR A 297 18.65 13.31 -20.29
#